data_AF-A0A6P1NTY5-F1
#
_entry.id   AF-A0A6P1NTY5-F1
#
_cell.length_a   1.000
_cell.length_b   1.000
_cell.length_c   1.000
_cell.angle_alpha   90.00
_cell.angle_beta   90.00
_cell.angle_gamma   90.00
#
_symmetry.space_group_name_H-M   'P 1'
#
loop_
_entity.id
_entity.type
_entity.pdbx_description
1 polymer ?
#
loop_
_entity_poly.entity_id
_entity_poly.type
_entity_poly.pdbx_seq_one_letter_code
_entity_poly.pdbx_strand_id
1 'polypeptide(L)'
;MRKTKLEAGCNEIGIIYDGDDDAPSVVGLLHATADSPPGVRMPYISPGVFGDTPGVEQFSTINEWFSTENFPEHLAFDAGDLKVQLFGCRFRSRRESIMGTATSVATMAPEVVIVSDEDVQLTEPLRLREMTSSIDALLQWSGIRRTSFDYERTKEGRIKSFAIRATTGDPITWQSGEVQLSIDSHWKGTPSSASSKALTAKDSAGIESSTWLTSTFEEPKAIREHLIKQRELVSLLVLVYGAPIRFREHLTSDERFGSRSQLVYTHTWR
;
A
#
# COMPACT_ATOMS: atom_id res chain seq x y z
N MET A 1 11.39 -8.07 -13.53
CA MET A 1 9.97 -7.71 -13.37
C MET A 1 9.91 -6.82 -12.15
N ARG A 2 9.47 -5.56 -12.26
CA ARG A 2 9.45 -4.62 -11.12
C ARG A 2 8.38 -5.03 -10.11
N LYS A 3 8.66 -4.87 -8.82
CA LYS A 3 7.70 -5.10 -7.73
C LYS A 3 6.70 -3.95 -7.70
N THR A 4 5.41 -4.29 -7.67
CA THR A 4 4.30 -3.33 -7.59
C THR A 4 3.58 -3.37 -6.25
N LYS A 5 4.08 -4.19 -5.30
CA LYS A 5 3.51 -4.37 -3.98
C LYS A 5 4.61 -4.55 -2.94
N LEU A 6 4.45 -3.89 -1.80
CA LEU A 6 5.17 -4.10 -0.57
C LEU A 6 4.45 -5.17 0.26
N GLU A 7 5.15 -6.26 0.55
CA GLU A 7 4.64 -7.39 1.32
C GLU A 7 5.26 -7.45 2.72
N ALA A 8 4.54 -8.07 3.65
CA ALA A 8 5.11 -8.38 4.96
C ALA A 8 6.29 -9.36 4.79
N GLY A 9 7.41 -9.06 5.47
CA GLY A 9 8.68 -9.74 5.30
C GLY A 9 9.66 -9.02 4.35
N CYS A 10 9.25 -7.92 3.71
CA CYS A 10 10.13 -7.11 2.89
C CYS A 10 11.33 -6.59 3.69
N ASN A 11 12.53 -6.82 3.15
CA ASN A 11 13.81 -6.31 3.64
C ASN A 11 14.69 -6.01 2.42
N GLU A 12 14.59 -4.79 1.89
CA GLU A 12 15.27 -4.38 0.67
C GLU A 12 16.32 -3.32 1.00
N ILE A 13 17.52 -3.47 0.44
CA ILE A 13 18.59 -2.48 0.54
C ILE A 13 18.51 -1.58 -0.69
N GLY A 14 18.54 -0.29 -0.48
CA GLY A 14 18.42 0.69 -1.55
C GLY A 14 19.01 2.04 -1.17
N ILE A 15 18.85 2.97 -2.09
CA ILE A 15 19.29 4.35 -1.97
C ILE A 15 18.07 5.21 -1.65
N ILE A 16 18.24 6.13 -0.70
CA ILE A 16 17.25 7.11 -0.30
C ILE A 16 17.72 8.49 -0.77
N TYR A 17 16.81 9.27 -1.33
CA TYR A 17 17.08 10.63 -1.79
C TYR A 17 15.81 11.49 -1.68
N ASP A 18 15.98 12.80 -1.58
CA ASP A 18 14.87 13.78 -1.46
C ASP A 18 14.46 14.40 -2.82
N GLY A 19 15.17 14.06 -3.89
CA GLY A 19 14.88 14.53 -5.25
C GLY A 19 15.55 15.85 -5.61
N ASP A 20 16.31 16.43 -4.68
CA ASP A 20 17.24 17.51 -4.98
C ASP A 20 18.55 16.92 -5.50
N ASP A 21 18.96 17.30 -6.71
CA ASP A 21 20.18 16.80 -7.36
C ASP A 21 21.45 17.19 -6.57
N ASP A 22 21.37 18.24 -5.75
CA ASP A 22 22.47 18.72 -4.91
C ASP A 22 22.53 18.05 -3.53
N ALA A 23 21.48 17.30 -3.14
CA ALA A 23 21.42 16.63 -1.84
C ALA A 23 22.08 15.22 -1.90
N PRO A 24 22.85 14.85 -0.86
CA PRO A 24 23.51 13.55 -0.84
C PRO A 24 22.51 12.41 -0.63
N SER A 25 22.53 11.45 -1.54
CA SER A 25 21.81 10.19 -1.39
C SER A 25 22.39 9.34 -0.24
N VAL A 26 21.51 8.69 0.52
CA VAL A 26 21.90 7.86 1.68
C VAL A 26 21.49 6.41 1.49
N VAL A 27 22.29 5.46 1.96
CA VAL A 27 21.95 4.03 1.91
C VAL A 27 21.02 3.66 3.06
N GLY A 28 19.98 2.86 2.78
CA GLY A 28 19.11 2.34 3.82
C GLY A 28 18.51 0.97 3.51
N LEU A 29 17.90 0.39 4.54
CA LEU A 29 17.15 -0.85 4.49
C LEU A 29 15.67 -0.54 4.71
N LEU A 30 14.87 -0.65 3.64
CA LEU A 30 13.41 -0.66 3.73
C LEU A 30 12.99 -1.99 4.37
N HIS A 31 12.22 -1.90 5.44
CA HIS A 31 11.66 -3.07 6.12
C HIS A 31 10.16 -2.91 6.30
N ALA A 32 9.41 -3.96 6.01
CA ALA A 32 8.01 -4.09 6.38
C ALA A 32 7.79 -5.51 6.93
N THR A 33 7.36 -5.63 8.17
CA THR A 33 7.19 -6.94 8.84
C THR A 33 5.73 -7.09 9.27
N ALA A 34 5.31 -8.31 9.61
CA ALA A 34 3.95 -8.52 10.14
C ALA A 34 3.71 -7.73 11.44
N ASP A 35 4.75 -7.60 12.28
CA ASP A 35 4.63 -7.00 13.62
C ASP A 35 5.03 -5.52 13.68
N SER A 36 5.51 -4.94 12.57
CA SER A 36 5.93 -3.54 12.52
C SER A 36 5.59 -2.91 11.17
N PRO A 37 5.03 -1.68 11.19
CA PRO A 37 4.78 -0.93 9.97
C PRO A 37 6.06 -0.74 9.14
N PRO A 38 5.90 -0.47 7.83
CA PRO A 38 6.99 -0.09 6.97
C PRO A 38 7.84 1.02 7.58
N GLY A 39 9.15 0.91 7.44
CA GLY A 39 10.09 1.93 7.85
C GLY A 39 11.43 1.74 7.17
N VAL A 40 12.34 2.67 7.40
CA VAL A 40 13.69 2.61 6.82
C VAL A 40 14.73 2.67 7.91
N ARG A 41 15.67 1.73 7.88
CA ARG A 41 16.82 1.68 8.77
C ARG A 41 18.04 2.18 8.04
N MET A 42 18.71 3.17 8.61
CA MET A 42 19.86 3.83 8.03
C MET A 42 21.06 3.62 8.96
N PRO A 43 22.13 2.97 8.48
CA PRO A 43 23.36 2.89 9.24
C PRO A 43 24.01 4.29 9.30
N TYR A 44 24.52 4.66 10.47
CA TYR A 44 25.30 5.87 10.62
C TYR A 44 26.49 5.66 11.55
N ILE A 45 27.48 6.52 11.41
CA ILE A 45 28.65 6.57 12.29
C ILE A 45 28.47 7.78 13.19
N SER A 46 28.57 7.58 14.51
CA SER A 46 28.49 8.70 15.45
C SER A 46 29.58 9.74 15.18
N PRO A 47 29.28 11.05 15.33
CA PRO A 47 30.28 12.10 15.16
C PRO A 47 31.50 11.86 16.07
N GLY A 48 32.71 12.04 15.52
CA GLY A 48 33.97 11.90 16.26
C GLY A 48 34.66 10.52 16.17
N VAL A 49 34.06 9.52 15.52
CA VAL A 49 34.68 8.19 15.37
C VAL A 49 35.74 8.14 14.25
N PHE A 50 35.58 8.90 13.15
CA PHE A 50 36.48 8.85 11.99
C PHE A 50 37.01 10.22 11.48
N GLY A 51 36.82 11.32 12.22
CA GLY A 51 37.26 12.66 11.76
C GLY A 51 36.67 13.09 10.41
N ASP A 52 37.28 14.10 9.77
CA ASP A 52 36.89 14.65 8.46
C ASP A 52 37.33 13.74 7.28
N THR A 53 36.87 12.48 7.28
CA THR A 53 37.18 11.53 6.21
C THR A 53 36.19 11.69 5.03
N PRO A 54 36.65 11.71 3.77
CA PRO A 54 35.76 11.70 2.60
C PRO A 54 34.85 10.46 2.55
N GLY A 55 33.59 10.62 2.14
CA GLY A 55 32.58 9.53 2.15
C GLY A 55 31.75 9.43 3.44
N VAL A 56 31.93 10.38 4.37
CA VAL A 56 31.13 10.52 5.60
C VAL A 56 29.85 11.33 5.37
N GLU A 57 29.65 11.94 4.20
CA GLU A 57 28.50 12.81 3.88
C GLU A 57 27.14 12.12 4.07
N GLN A 58 27.02 10.84 3.68
CA GLN A 58 25.79 10.08 3.94
C GLN A 58 25.52 9.93 5.45
N PHE A 59 26.58 9.78 6.26
CA PHE A 59 26.47 9.60 7.71
C PHE A 59 26.27 10.94 8.43
N SER A 60 26.81 12.05 7.93
CA SER A 60 26.53 13.38 8.45
C SER A 60 25.09 13.78 8.19
N THR A 61 24.56 13.48 7.00
CA THR A 61 23.15 13.73 6.63
C THR A 61 22.21 12.95 7.56
N ILE A 62 22.45 11.65 7.74
CA ILE A 62 21.66 10.83 8.67
C ILE A 62 21.82 11.35 10.12
N ASN A 63 23.03 11.71 10.55
CA ASN A 63 23.21 12.28 11.89
C ASN A 63 22.42 13.57 12.08
N GLU A 64 22.40 14.45 11.08
CA GLU A 64 21.67 15.71 11.14
C GLU A 64 20.17 15.47 11.24
N TRP A 65 19.59 14.68 10.33
CA TRP A 65 18.15 14.34 10.36
C TRP A 65 17.72 13.78 11.71
N PHE A 66 18.52 12.87 12.29
CA PHE A 66 18.16 12.20 13.54
C PHE A 66 18.54 12.96 14.81
N SER A 67 19.45 13.94 14.74
CA SER A 67 19.82 14.77 15.90
C SER A 67 18.94 16.02 16.00
N THR A 68 18.47 16.54 14.86
CA THR A 68 17.57 17.70 14.79
C THR A 68 16.11 17.30 14.69
N GLU A 69 15.81 16.02 14.46
CA GLU A 69 14.49 15.51 14.09
C GLU A 69 13.89 16.19 12.85
N ASN A 70 14.74 16.82 12.03
CA ASN A 70 14.35 17.51 10.81
C ASN A 70 14.55 16.59 9.60
N PHE A 71 13.50 15.85 9.24
CA PHE A 71 13.49 14.99 8.06
C PHE A 71 12.88 15.75 6.88
N PRO A 72 13.36 15.49 5.64
CA PRO A 72 12.62 15.87 4.45
C PRO A 72 11.20 15.31 4.52
N GLU A 73 10.21 16.13 4.16
CA GLU A 73 8.79 15.72 4.19
C GLU A 73 8.52 14.54 3.25
N HIS A 74 9.32 14.44 2.19
CA HIS A 74 9.20 13.49 1.09
C HIS A 74 10.57 12.89 0.77
N LEU A 75 10.64 11.57 0.65
CA LEU A 75 11.84 10.84 0.25
C LEU A 75 11.45 9.76 -0.75
N ALA A 76 12.32 9.45 -1.70
CA ALA A 76 12.24 8.25 -2.51
C ALA A 76 13.23 7.20 -2.00
N PHE A 77 12.89 5.94 -2.21
CA PHE A 77 13.72 4.76 -1.97
C PHE A 77 13.77 3.93 -3.26
N ASP A 78 14.97 3.68 -3.76
CA ASP A 78 15.21 2.89 -4.98
C ASP A 78 16.11 1.69 -4.67
N ALA A 79 15.58 0.48 -4.90
CA ALA A 79 16.31 -0.79 -4.80
C ALA A 79 16.40 -1.51 -6.17
N GLY A 80 16.31 -0.76 -7.28
CA GLY A 80 16.42 -1.24 -8.65
C GLY A 80 15.15 -1.93 -9.17
N ASP A 81 14.66 -2.96 -8.48
CA ASP A 81 13.41 -3.67 -8.81
C ASP A 81 12.19 -3.14 -8.05
N LEU A 82 12.42 -2.28 -7.05
CA LEU A 82 11.40 -1.70 -6.19
C LEU A 82 11.67 -0.20 -6.05
N LYS A 83 10.68 0.60 -6.42
CA LYS A 83 10.66 2.04 -6.19
C LYS A 83 9.55 2.37 -5.20
N VAL A 84 9.90 3.16 -4.19
CA VAL A 84 9.01 3.50 -3.10
C VAL A 84 9.13 4.96 -2.77
N GLN A 85 7.99 5.60 -2.57
CA GLN A 85 7.93 6.97 -2.07
C GLN A 85 7.43 6.99 -0.63
N LEU A 86 8.10 7.80 0.17
CA LEU A 86 7.95 7.89 1.62
C LEU A 86 7.50 9.30 1.94
N PHE A 87 6.30 9.43 2.52
CA PHE A 87 5.71 10.71 2.86
C PHE A 87 5.50 10.82 4.37
N GLY A 88 5.68 12.02 4.90
CA GLY A 88 5.48 12.29 6.34
C GLY A 88 6.50 11.52 7.18
N CYS A 89 7.75 11.52 6.75
CA CYS A 89 8.87 10.86 7.42
C CYS A 89 9.10 11.42 8.83
N ARG A 90 9.19 10.53 9.82
CA ARG A 90 9.38 10.89 11.23
C ARG A 90 10.45 10.05 11.90
N PHE A 91 11.07 10.63 12.93
CA PHE A 91 11.92 9.88 13.85
C PHE A 91 11.15 8.71 14.48
N ARG A 92 11.76 7.52 14.52
CA ARG A 92 11.22 6.38 15.27
C ARG A 92 12.15 5.92 16.38
N SER A 93 13.41 5.66 16.06
CA SER A 93 14.39 5.21 17.04
C SER A 93 15.82 5.42 16.57
N ARG A 94 16.74 5.53 17.52
CA ARG A 94 18.18 5.55 17.30
C ARG A 94 18.84 4.55 18.23
N ARG A 95 19.75 3.73 17.72
CA ARG A 95 20.55 2.78 18.50
C ARG A 95 22.01 3.06 18.24
N GLU A 96 22.69 3.54 19.27
CA GLU A 96 24.14 3.72 19.26
C GLU A 96 24.86 2.43 19.59
N SER A 97 25.99 2.19 18.92
CA SER A 97 26.95 1.21 19.40
C SER A 97 27.82 1.84 20.47
N ILE A 98 27.81 1.25 21.68
CA ILE A 98 28.54 1.77 22.85
C ILE A 98 29.93 1.10 22.99
N MET A 99 30.25 0.06 22.20
CA MET A 99 31.52 -0.68 22.33
C MET A 99 32.01 -1.30 21.01
N GLY A 100 32.69 -0.51 20.18
CA GLY A 100 33.64 -1.02 19.15
C GLY A 100 33.04 -1.64 17.89
N THR A 101 31.73 -1.79 17.74
CA THR A 101 31.12 -2.04 16.42
C THR A 101 30.83 -0.68 15.77
N ALA A 102 31.52 -0.37 14.68
CA ALA A 102 31.61 0.97 14.11
C ALA A 102 30.31 1.50 13.44
N THR A 103 29.15 0.91 13.71
CA THR A 103 27.91 1.24 13.01
C THR A 103 26.74 1.30 13.97
N SER A 104 26.22 2.51 14.13
CA SER A 104 24.95 2.79 14.79
C SER A 104 23.81 2.71 13.78
N VAL A 105 22.57 2.53 14.24
CA VAL A 105 21.41 2.40 13.35
C VAL A 105 20.32 3.37 13.75
N ALA A 106 19.87 4.15 12.78
CA ALA A 106 18.76 5.07 12.91
C ALA A 106 17.54 4.51 12.17
N THR A 107 16.33 4.70 12.69
CA THR A 107 15.09 4.20 12.08
C THR A 107 14.10 5.33 11.89
N MET A 108 13.67 5.51 10.65
CA MET A 108 12.63 6.45 10.23
C MET A 108 11.34 5.70 9.93
N ALA A 109 10.21 6.31 10.29
CA ALA A 109 8.88 5.83 9.95
C ALA A 109 8.16 6.83 9.03
N PRO A 110 7.80 6.44 7.80
CA PRO A 110 6.88 7.22 6.97
C PRO A 110 5.45 7.11 7.51
N GLU A 111 4.63 8.13 7.25
CA GLU A 111 3.19 8.04 7.47
C GLU A 111 2.50 7.30 6.31
N VAL A 112 2.93 7.57 5.08
CA VAL A 112 2.45 6.93 3.87
C VAL A 112 3.62 6.40 3.06
N VAL A 113 3.44 5.19 2.54
CA VAL A 113 4.34 4.57 1.58
C VAL A 113 3.58 4.31 0.29
N ILE A 114 4.09 4.79 -0.84
CA ILE A 114 3.56 4.48 -2.17
C ILE A 114 4.56 3.60 -2.90
N VAL A 115 4.09 2.48 -3.43
CA VAL A 115 4.86 1.63 -4.34
C VAL A 115 4.38 1.91 -5.76
N SER A 116 5.24 2.50 -6.57
CA SER A 116 4.98 2.83 -7.98
C SER A 116 6.10 2.30 -8.86
N ASP A 117 5.79 2.05 -10.13
CA ASP A 117 6.77 1.76 -11.17
C ASP A 117 7.35 3.02 -11.83
N GLU A 118 6.65 4.15 -11.67
CA GLU A 118 7.03 5.48 -12.14
C GLU A 118 7.88 6.26 -11.13
N ASP A 119 8.77 7.10 -11.67
CA ASP A 119 9.51 8.12 -10.93
C ASP A 119 8.64 9.34 -10.73
N VAL A 120 8.55 9.84 -9.49
CA VAL A 120 7.63 10.92 -9.16
C VAL A 120 8.37 12.11 -8.58
N GLN A 121 7.86 13.29 -8.90
CA GLN A 121 8.33 14.55 -8.36
C GLN A 121 8.04 14.62 -6.86
N LEU A 122 9.10 14.72 -6.06
CA LEU A 122 9.06 14.73 -4.59
C LEU A 122 8.75 16.12 -4.01
N THR A 123 8.32 17.08 -4.82
CA THR A 123 8.22 18.51 -4.45
C THR A 123 6.89 18.94 -3.84
N GLU A 124 5.84 18.11 -3.87
CA GLU A 124 4.51 18.49 -3.36
C GLU A 124 3.95 17.50 -2.32
N PRO A 125 3.23 18.02 -1.30
CA PRO A 125 2.49 17.18 -0.37
C PRO A 125 1.53 16.22 -1.07
N LEU A 126 1.49 14.98 -0.60
CA LEU A 126 0.63 13.94 -1.17
C LEU A 126 -0.86 14.23 -0.94
N ARG A 127 -1.51 14.66 -2.01
CA ARG A 127 -2.96 14.91 -2.08
C ARG A 127 -3.56 14.12 -3.22
N LEU A 128 -4.64 13.40 -2.97
CA LEU A 128 -5.28 12.52 -3.94
C LEU A 128 -6.70 13.02 -4.20
N ARG A 129 -7.15 12.89 -5.45
CA ARG A 129 -8.57 13.08 -5.78
C ARG A 129 -9.39 11.84 -5.45
N GLU A 130 -8.82 10.67 -5.68
CA GLU A 130 -9.45 9.37 -5.49
C GLU A 130 -8.56 8.44 -4.67
N MET A 131 -9.17 7.71 -3.74
CA MET A 131 -8.54 6.63 -2.99
C MET A 131 -9.50 5.45 -2.93
N THR A 132 -8.97 4.26 -3.20
CA THR A 132 -9.74 3.01 -3.25
C THR A 132 -9.18 2.02 -2.25
N SER A 133 -10.03 1.45 -1.40
CA SER A 133 -9.62 0.57 -0.31
C SER A 133 -10.39 -0.74 -0.34
N SER A 134 -9.68 -1.86 -0.27
CA SER A 134 -10.32 -3.16 -0.11
C SER A 134 -10.73 -3.35 1.35
N ILE A 135 -11.97 -3.78 1.57
CA ILE A 135 -12.51 -4.16 2.87
C ILE A 135 -12.88 -5.64 2.86
N ASP A 136 -12.68 -6.30 4.00
CA ASP A 136 -13.11 -7.69 4.12
C ASP A 136 -14.63 -7.83 4.30
N ALA A 137 -15.08 -9.05 4.06
CA ALA A 137 -16.34 -9.60 4.55
C ALA A 137 -17.66 -9.02 4.01
N LEU A 138 -17.67 -7.92 3.24
CA LEU A 138 -18.93 -7.38 2.74
C LEU A 138 -19.66 -8.35 1.79
N LEU A 139 -18.95 -9.15 0.99
CA LEU A 139 -19.59 -10.05 0.03
C LEU A 139 -20.40 -11.20 0.67
N GLN A 140 -20.12 -11.53 1.94
CA GLN A 140 -20.90 -12.51 2.69
C GLN A 140 -22.18 -11.91 3.27
N TRP A 141 -22.23 -10.58 3.45
CA TRP A 141 -23.28 -9.89 4.22
C TRP A 141 -24.15 -8.96 3.39
N SER A 142 -23.61 -8.35 2.32
CA SER A 142 -24.30 -7.36 1.50
C SER A 142 -25.26 -7.94 0.46
N GLY A 143 -25.23 -9.25 0.23
CA GLY A 143 -26.04 -9.89 -0.82
C GLY A 143 -25.71 -9.41 -2.24
N ILE A 144 -24.61 -8.67 -2.43
CA ILE A 144 -24.09 -8.26 -3.75
C ILE A 144 -23.45 -9.52 -4.39
N ARG A 145 -24.31 -10.47 -4.77
CA ARG A 145 -23.96 -11.71 -5.44
C ARG A 145 -24.92 -11.90 -6.59
N ARG A 146 -24.42 -11.78 -7.82
CA ARG A 146 -25.08 -12.37 -8.98
C ARG A 146 -24.16 -13.45 -9.52
N THR A 147 -24.11 -14.55 -8.79
CA THR A 147 -23.43 -15.78 -9.22
C THR A 147 -24.48 -16.72 -9.78
N SER A 148 -24.44 -17.02 -11.08
CA SER A 148 -25.26 -18.09 -11.67
C SER A 148 -24.40 -19.33 -11.86
N PHE A 149 -25.00 -20.48 -11.56
CA PHE A 149 -24.38 -21.78 -11.77
C PHE A 149 -25.11 -22.50 -12.89
N ASP A 150 -24.42 -22.73 -13.99
CA ASP A 150 -24.90 -23.61 -15.06
C ASP A 150 -24.22 -24.97 -14.88
N TYR A 151 -24.98 -26.07 -14.87
CA TYR A 151 -24.43 -27.43 -14.75
C TYR A 151 -24.86 -28.26 -15.96
N GLU A 152 -23.91 -28.94 -16.61
CA GLU A 152 -24.26 -30.02 -17.53
C GLU A 152 -24.27 -31.35 -16.77
N ARG A 153 -25.30 -32.17 -17.00
CA ARG A 153 -25.39 -33.51 -16.43
C ARG A 153 -25.22 -34.58 -17.51
N THR A 154 -24.60 -35.71 -17.16
CA THR A 154 -24.59 -36.93 -17.98
C THR A 154 -25.99 -37.53 -18.02
N LYS A 155 -26.20 -38.48 -18.94
CA LYS A 155 -27.48 -39.20 -19.06
C LYS A 155 -27.86 -39.99 -17.81
N GLU A 156 -26.89 -40.37 -16.95
CA GLU A 156 -27.15 -40.99 -15.64
C GLU A 156 -27.37 -39.96 -14.50
N GLY A 157 -27.51 -38.67 -14.82
CA GLY A 157 -27.77 -37.62 -13.83
C GLY A 157 -26.54 -37.13 -13.05
N ARG A 158 -25.33 -37.56 -13.42
CA ARG A 158 -24.08 -37.09 -12.78
C ARG A 158 -23.65 -35.75 -13.37
N ILE A 159 -23.09 -34.85 -12.57
CA ILE A 159 -22.58 -33.56 -13.08
C ILE A 159 -21.33 -33.83 -13.94
N LYS A 160 -21.37 -33.39 -15.20
CA LYS A 160 -20.28 -33.52 -16.18
C LYS A 160 -19.41 -32.27 -16.21
N SER A 161 -20.02 -31.11 -16.12
CA SER A 161 -19.34 -29.81 -16.08
C SER A 161 -20.20 -28.82 -15.30
N PHE A 162 -19.57 -27.78 -14.74
CA PHE A 162 -20.29 -26.63 -14.21
C PHE A 162 -19.57 -25.34 -14.60
N ALA A 163 -20.34 -24.30 -14.91
CA ALA A 163 -19.85 -22.96 -15.19
C ALA A 163 -20.36 -22.03 -14.08
N ILE A 164 -19.43 -21.28 -13.48
CA ILE A 164 -19.75 -20.21 -12.54
C ILE A 164 -19.68 -18.90 -13.32
N ARG A 165 -20.82 -18.22 -13.49
CA ARG A 165 -20.80 -16.82 -13.95
C ARG A 165 -20.96 -15.93 -12.73
N ALA A 166 -19.89 -15.26 -12.35
CA ALA A 166 -19.94 -14.15 -11.43
C ALA A 166 -20.21 -12.86 -12.23
N THR A 167 -21.26 -12.14 -11.87
CA THR A 167 -21.53 -10.79 -12.36
C THR A 167 -21.41 -9.82 -11.19
N THR A 168 -20.61 -8.77 -11.38
CA THR A 168 -20.56 -7.61 -10.49
C THR A 168 -21.84 -6.80 -10.70
N GLY A 169 -22.55 -6.47 -9.63
CA GLY A 169 -23.67 -5.52 -9.70
C GLY A 169 -23.17 -4.10 -9.92
N ASP A 170 -24.06 -3.17 -10.24
CA ASP A 170 -23.66 -1.76 -10.34
C ASP A 170 -23.14 -1.27 -8.97
N PRO A 171 -22.08 -0.45 -8.96
CA PRO A 171 -21.53 0.08 -7.72
C PRO A 171 -22.58 0.92 -6.98
N ILE A 172 -22.70 0.70 -5.68
CA ILE A 172 -23.58 1.54 -4.84
C ILE A 172 -22.83 2.81 -4.55
N THR A 173 -23.35 3.93 -5.05
CA THR A 173 -22.69 5.23 -4.98
C THR A 173 -23.58 6.24 -4.25
N TRP A 174 -23.00 7.06 -3.38
CA TRP A 174 -23.72 8.14 -2.71
C TRP A 174 -22.81 9.31 -2.37
N GLN A 175 -23.41 10.48 -2.19
CA GLN A 175 -22.72 11.69 -1.76
C GLN A 175 -22.79 11.82 -0.23
N SER A 176 -21.67 12.14 0.41
CA SER A 176 -21.56 12.43 1.85
C SER A 176 -20.79 13.73 2.06
N GLY A 177 -21.50 14.85 2.11
CA GLY A 177 -20.86 16.18 2.14
C GLY A 177 -20.08 16.43 0.84
N GLU A 178 -18.79 16.73 0.95
CA GLU A 178 -17.87 16.99 -0.18
C GLU A 178 -17.31 15.72 -0.85
N VAL A 179 -17.58 14.53 -0.31
CA VAL A 179 -17.03 13.27 -0.85
C VAL A 179 -18.12 12.43 -1.50
N GLN A 180 -17.81 11.89 -2.67
CA GLN A 180 -18.56 10.80 -3.28
C GLN A 180 -17.95 9.47 -2.82
N LEU A 181 -18.77 8.61 -2.24
CA LEU A 181 -18.38 7.27 -1.81
C LEU A 181 -19.03 6.23 -2.72
N SER A 182 -18.28 5.18 -3.04
CA SER A 182 -18.75 4.07 -3.86
C SER A 182 -18.30 2.73 -3.27
N ILE A 183 -19.21 1.76 -3.22
CA ILE A 183 -18.87 0.37 -2.91
C ILE A 183 -19.07 -0.47 -4.16
N ASP A 184 -18.03 -1.20 -4.55
CA ASP A 184 -18.03 -2.15 -5.65
C ASP A 184 -17.50 -3.53 -5.21
N SER A 185 -17.83 -4.57 -5.96
CA SER A 185 -17.36 -5.94 -5.73
C SER A 185 -16.56 -6.45 -6.93
N HIS A 186 -15.25 -6.60 -6.76
CA HIS A 186 -14.36 -7.11 -7.80
C HIS A 186 -14.04 -8.58 -7.58
N TRP A 187 -13.98 -9.32 -8.68
CA TRP A 187 -13.60 -10.73 -8.71
C TRP A 187 -12.17 -10.87 -9.22
N LYS A 188 -11.32 -11.54 -8.45
CA LYS A 188 -9.97 -11.95 -8.87
C LYS A 188 -10.02 -13.46 -9.13
N GLY A 189 -9.69 -13.85 -10.36
CA GLY A 189 -9.54 -15.25 -10.74
C GLY A 189 -8.36 -15.38 -11.69
N THR A 190 -7.61 -16.47 -11.60
CA THR A 190 -6.56 -16.79 -12.54
C THR A 190 -7.21 -17.45 -13.77
N PRO A 191 -7.23 -16.82 -14.95
CA PRO A 191 -7.75 -17.48 -16.14
C PRO A 191 -6.76 -18.55 -16.57
N SER A 192 -7.18 -19.82 -16.70
CA SER A 192 -6.30 -20.89 -17.18
C SER A 192 -6.03 -20.84 -18.69
N SER A 193 -6.72 -19.98 -19.47
CA SER A 193 -6.37 -19.72 -20.86
C SER A 193 -6.89 -18.36 -21.37
N ALA A 194 -6.13 -17.74 -22.26
CA ALA A 194 -6.32 -16.36 -22.77
C ALA A 194 -7.57 -16.12 -23.64
N SER A 195 -8.48 -17.10 -23.82
CA SER A 195 -9.58 -17.01 -24.78
C SER A 195 -11.00 -17.08 -24.18
N SER A 196 -11.17 -17.16 -22.86
CA SER A 196 -12.49 -17.28 -22.25
C SER A 196 -12.72 -16.28 -21.11
N LYS A 197 -13.66 -15.35 -21.29
CA LYS A 197 -14.30 -14.55 -20.22
C LYS A 197 -15.16 -15.38 -19.25
N ALA A 198 -14.97 -16.70 -19.23
CA ALA A 198 -15.69 -17.64 -18.38
C ALA A 198 -14.67 -18.49 -17.62
N LEU A 199 -14.79 -18.48 -16.29
CA LEU A 199 -13.99 -19.30 -15.38
C LEU A 199 -14.60 -20.70 -15.33
N THR A 200 -13.85 -21.72 -15.75
CA THR A 200 -14.32 -23.12 -15.77
C THR A 200 -13.93 -23.84 -14.48
N ALA A 201 -14.83 -24.71 -14.00
CA ALA A 201 -14.78 -25.45 -12.74
C ALA A 201 -13.45 -26.08 -12.27
N LYS A 202 -12.49 -26.34 -13.17
CA LYS A 202 -11.18 -26.87 -12.78
C LYS A 202 -10.33 -25.85 -12.00
N ASP A 203 -10.69 -24.57 -12.09
CA ASP A 203 -9.98 -23.42 -11.51
C ASP A 203 -10.71 -22.81 -10.29
N SER A 204 -11.76 -23.47 -9.78
CA SER A 204 -12.63 -22.95 -8.71
C SER A 204 -11.98 -22.85 -7.32
N ALA A 205 -10.73 -23.29 -7.16
CA ALA A 205 -9.96 -23.18 -5.92
C ALA A 205 -9.34 -21.78 -5.70
N GLY A 206 -9.54 -20.81 -6.60
CA GLY A 206 -8.86 -19.50 -6.54
C GLY A 206 -9.71 -18.29 -6.90
N ILE A 207 -11.05 -18.37 -6.82
CA ILE A 207 -11.91 -17.19 -7.04
C ILE A 207 -12.00 -16.43 -5.72
N GLU A 208 -11.23 -15.35 -5.62
CA GLU A 208 -11.31 -14.41 -4.50
C GLU A 208 -12.21 -13.24 -4.89
N SER A 209 -13.18 -12.94 -4.04
CA SER A 209 -13.99 -11.75 -4.18
C SER A 209 -13.53 -10.71 -3.17
N SER A 210 -13.36 -9.48 -3.65
CA SER A 210 -12.92 -8.35 -2.85
C SER A 210 -13.95 -7.24 -2.96
N THR A 211 -14.32 -6.67 -1.83
CA THR A 211 -15.18 -5.49 -1.80
C THR A 211 -14.28 -4.27 -1.72
N TRP A 212 -14.52 -3.33 -2.62
CA TRP A 212 -13.74 -2.12 -2.75
C TRP A 212 -14.60 -0.92 -2.40
N LEU A 213 -14.04 -0.06 -1.58
CA LEU A 213 -14.61 1.20 -1.16
C LEU A 213 -13.78 2.32 -1.76
N THR A 214 -14.39 3.09 -2.65
CA THR A 214 -13.77 4.24 -3.31
C THR A 214 -14.31 5.52 -2.71
N SER A 215 -13.41 6.47 -2.49
CA SER A 215 -13.72 7.83 -2.05
C SER A 215 -13.13 8.82 -3.06
N THR A 216 -13.97 9.72 -3.55
CA THR A 216 -13.61 10.71 -4.57
C THR A 216 -14.02 12.09 -4.09
N PHE A 217 -13.08 13.03 -4.08
CA PHE A 217 -13.32 14.45 -3.83
C PHE A 217 -13.25 15.23 -5.14
N GLU A 218 -13.86 16.41 -5.20
CA GLU A 218 -13.69 17.32 -6.33
C GLU A 218 -12.26 17.87 -6.37
N GLU A 219 -11.80 18.36 -5.22
CA GLU A 219 -10.44 18.86 -5.00
C GLU A 219 -9.55 17.82 -4.32
N PRO A 220 -8.26 17.66 -4.72
CA PRO A 220 -7.35 16.73 -4.09
C PRO A 220 -7.18 16.96 -2.58
N LYS A 221 -7.39 15.91 -1.77
CA LYS A 221 -7.30 15.95 -0.30
C LYS A 221 -6.18 15.06 0.23
N ALA A 222 -5.79 15.26 1.47
CA ALA A 222 -4.83 14.37 2.12
C ALA A 222 -5.42 12.97 2.30
N ILE A 223 -4.58 11.93 2.24
CA ILE A 223 -4.99 10.52 2.44
C ILE A 223 -5.78 10.31 3.74
N ARG A 224 -5.41 11.03 4.80
CA ARG A 224 -6.10 10.96 6.09
C ARG A 224 -7.58 11.34 5.97
N GLU A 225 -7.93 12.30 5.11
CA GLU A 225 -9.32 12.72 4.89
C GLU A 225 -10.13 11.63 4.20
N HIS A 226 -9.56 10.98 3.17
CA HIS A 226 -10.16 9.81 2.55
C HIS A 226 -10.40 8.68 3.56
N LEU A 227 -9.39 8.34 4.36
CA LEU A 227 -9.50 7.29 5.37
C LEU A 227 -10.53 7.59 6.45
N ILE A 228 -10.68 8.85 6.87
CA ILE A 228 -11.74 9.25 7.81
C ILE A 228 -13.11 8.96 7.19
N LYS A 229 -13.36 9.37 5.95
CA LYS A 229 -14.63 9.15 5.26
C LYS A 229 -14.94 7.68 5.00
N GLN A 230 -13.92 6.91 4.63
CA GLN A 230 -14.09 5.47 4.50
C GLN A 230 -14.33 4.77 5.83
N ARG A 231 -13.70 5.23 6.93
CA ARG A 231 -13.92 4.70 8.28
C ARG A 231 -15.30 5.01 8.82
N GLU A 232 -15.87 6.19 8.54
CA GLU A 232 -17.25 6.54 8.89
C GLU A 232 -18.21 5.48 8.33
N LEU A 233 -18.07 5.17 7.04
CA LEU A 233 -18.87 4.14 6.39
C LEU A 233 -18.59 2.74 6.95
N VAL A 234 -17.33 2.33 7.05
CA VAL A 234 -16.98 1.00 7.58
C VAL A 234 -17.55 0.82 8.99
N SER A 235 -17.51 1.85 9.83
CA SER A 235 -18.09 1.81 11.17
C SER A 235 -19.61 1.61 11.13
N LEU A 236 -20.31 2.28 10.20
CA LEU A 236 -21.73 2.05 9.97
C LEU A 236 -22.01 0.60 9.52
N LEU A 237 -21.22 0.06 8.59
CA LEU A 237 -21.37 -1.31 8.11
C LEU A 237 -21.12 -2.33 9.24
N VAL A 238 -20.15 -2.08 10.13
CA VAL A 238 -19.94 -2.89 11.34
C VAL A 238 -21.17 -2.88 12.25
N LEU A 239 -21.82 -1.72 12.43
CA LEU A 239 -23.05 -1.62 13.22
C LEU A 239 -24.23 -2.35 12.57
N VAL A 240 -24.40 -2.20 11.25
CA VAL A 240 -25.51 -2.81 10.51
C VAL A 240 -25.38 -4.34 10.46
N TYR A 241 -24.18 -4.85 10.22
CA TYR A 241 -23.94 -6.29 10.06
C TYR A 241 -23.52 -7.00 11.35
N GLY A 242 -23.23 -6.24 12.42
CA GLY A 242 -22.85 -6.79 13.72
C GLY A 242 -21.52 -7.55 13.72
N ALA A 243 -20.64 -7.27 12.75
CA ALA A 243 -19.40 -8.01 12.55
C ALA A 243 -18.23 -7.08 12.20
N PRO A 244 -17.01 -7.40 12.64
CA PRO A 244 -15.85 -6.55 12.38
C PRO A 244 -15.50 -6.55 10.90
N ILE A 245 -15.35 -5.35 10.33
CA ILE A 245 -14.86 -5.09 8.98
C ILE A 245 -13.52 -4.37 9.09
N ARG A 246 -12.55 -4.80 8.28
CA ARG A 246 -11.18 -4.27 8.26
C ARG A 246 -10.77 -3.94 6.84
N PHE A 247 -9.99 -2.87 6.72
CA PHE A 247 -9.24 -2.59 5.49
C PHE A 247 -8.15 -3.64 5.28
N ARG A 248 -7.95 -4.03 4.03
CA ARG A 248 -6.96 -5.05 3.62
C ARG A 248 -5.87 -4.47 2.75
N GLU A 249 -6.23 -3.58 1.84
CA GLU A 249 -5.26 -2.83 1.06
C GLU A 249 -5.85 -1.48 0.64
N HIS A 250 -4.96 -0.54 0.35
CA HIS A 250 -5.31 0.75 -0.21
C HIS A 250 -4.57 0.92 -1.53
N LEU A 251 -5.28 1.45 -2.51
CA LEU A 251 -4.78 1.78 -3.83
C LEU A 251 -5.07 3.26 -4.12
N THR A 252 -4.19 3.88 -4.88
CA THR A 252 -4.39 5.21 -5.43
C THR A 252 -4.38 5.16 -6.96
N SER A 253 -5.23 5.98 -7.57
CA SER A 253 -5.20 6.25 -9.00
C SER A 253 -4.95 7.75 -9.16
N ASP A 254 -3.68 8.11 -9.30
CA ASP A 254 -3.23 9.48 -9.52
C ASP A 254 -2.30 9.43 -10.73
N GLU A 255 -2.40 10.43 -11.60
CA GLU A 255 -1.58 10.51 -12.81
C GLU A 255 -0.07 10.48 -12.48
N ARG A 256 0.31 10.95 -11.29
CA ARG A 256 1.70 10.93 -10.81
C ARG A 256 2.23 9.52 -10.54
N PHE A 257 1.40 8.58 -10.09
CA PHE A 257 1.84 7.25 -9.65
C PHE A 257 1.47 6.14 -10.64
N GLY A 258 0.97 6.48 -11.83
CA GLY A 258 0.43 5.51 -12.77
C GLY A 258 -0.91 4.89 -12.32
N SER A 259 -1.46 4.00 -13.14
CA SER A 259 -2.75 3.37 -12.86
C SER A 259 -2.63 2.34 -11.73
N ARG A 260 -3.26 2.63 -10.57
CA ARG A 260 -3.38 1.74 -9.40
C ARG A 260 -2.06 1.40 -8.70
N SER A 261 -1.42 2.41 -8.13
CA SER A 261 -0.28 2.22 -7.23
C SER A 261 -0.72 1.77 -5.83
N GLN A 262 0.08 0.89 -5.21
CA GLN A 262 -0.21 0.46 -3.84
C GLN A 262 0.11 1.60 -2.87
N LEU A 263 -0.85 1.87 -1.99
CA LEU A 263 -0.72 2.80 -0.89
C LEU A 263 -0.70 2.02 0.42
N VAL A 264 0.33 2.22 1.22
CA VAL A 264 0.42 1.68 2.57
C VAL A 264 0.40 2.84 3.57
N TYR A 265 -0.70 2.95 4.30
CA TYR A 265 -0.81 3.89 5.41
C TYR A 265 -0.35 3.21 6.70
N THR A 266 0.71 3.72 7.33
CA THR A 266 1.38 2.99 8.41
C THR A 266 0.52 2.82 9.66
N HIS A 267 -0.51 3.67 9.85
CA HIS A 267 -1.45 3.54 10.97
C HIS A 267 -2.56 2.50 10.73
N THR A 268 -2.69 1.96 9.52
CA THR A 268 -3.61 0.83 9.21
C THR A 268 -2.90 -0.49 8.98
N TRP A 269 -1.56 -0.53 9.09
CA TRP A 269 -0.76 -1.73 8.90
C TRP A 269 -0.93 -2.73 10.05
N ARG A 270 -1.65 -3.84 9.80
CA ARG A 270 -1.79 -5.01 10.67
C ARG A 270 -2.10 -6.27 9.87
#